data_AF-A0A7K1LU92-F1
#
_entry.id   AF-A0A7K1LU92-F1
#
_cell.length_a   1.000
_cell.length_b   1.000
_cell.length_c   1.000
_cell.angle_alpha   90.00
_cell.angle_beta   90.00
_cell.angle_gamma   90.00
#
_symmetry.space_group_name_H-M   'P 1'
#
loop_
_entity.id
_entity.type
_entity.pdbx_description
1 polymer ?
#
loop_
_entity_poly.entity_id
_entity_poly.type
_entity_poly.pdbx_seq_one_letter_code
_entity_poly.pdbx_strand_id
1 'polypeptide(L)' 'MHTDTTRENPQASAPQAADSSQDLAATAPGQLRVIKRNGTVVPYTDDKITVAITKAFLAVEG' A
#
# COMPACT_ATOMS: atom_id res chain seq x y z
N MET A 1 -34.20 35.82 2.51
CA MET A 1 -32.94 36.60 2.51
C MET A 1 -31.87 35.78 3.25
N HIS A 2 -30.76 35.45 2.54
CA HIS A 2 -29.48 34.83 2.99
C HIS A 2 -29.45 33.28 3.13
N THR A 3 -29.05 32.47 2.13
CA THR A 3 -27.70 32.07 1.58
C THR A 3 -26.89 31.15 2.51
N ASP A 4 -26.86 29.84 2.27
CA ASP A 4 -25.89 29.05 1.47
C ASP A 4 -24.43 29.15 1.98
N THR A 5 -23.92 28.04 2.50
CA THR A 5 -22.51 27.83 2.82
C THR A 5 -22.14 26.41 2.40
N THR A 6 -21.49 26.37 1.23
CA THR A 6 -20.48 25.41 0.79
C THR A 6 -19.96 24.41 1.85
N ARG A 7 -20.05 23.12 1.51
CA ARG A 7 -18.94 22.19 1.76
C ARG A 7 -18.76 21.31 0.54
N GLU A 8 -17.76 21.69 -0.22
CA GLU A 8 -17.14 20.95 -1.31
C GLU A 8 -16.65 19.58 -0.82
N ASN A 9 -16.96 18.57 -1.63
CA ASN A 9 -16.58 17.19 -1.50
C ASN A 9 -15.11 16.99 -1.89
N PRO A 10 -14.35 16.18 -1.13
CA PRO A 10 -13.36 15.31 -1.74
C PRO A 10 -13.87 13.88 -1.65
N GLN A 11 -14.08 13.29 -2.83
CA GLN A 11 -14.25 11.85 -3.00
C GLN A 11 -13.25 11.12 -2.11
N ALA A 12 -13.76 10.38 -1.12
CA ALA A 12 -12.99 9.31 -0.51
C ALA A 12 -12.79 8.25 -1.60
N SER A 13 -11.64 8.33 -2.26
CA SER A 13 -11.13 7.30 -3.16
C SER A 13 -11.19 5.96 -2.44
N ALA A 14 -12.13 5.10 -2.85
CA ALA A 14 -12.11 3.71 -2.47
C ALA A 14 -10.72 3.13 -2.82
N PRO A 15 -10.10 2.30 -1.96
CA PRO A 15 -8.93 1.53 -2.34
C PRO A 15 -9.31 0.53 -3.44
N GLN A 16 -9.23 1.03 -4.68
CA GLN A 16 -8.51 0.43 -5.78
C GLN A 16 -8.67 -1.08 -5.91
N ALA A 17 -9.58 -1.47 -6.81
CA ALA A 17 -9.71 -2.79 -7.42
C ALA A 17 -8.47 -3.21 -8.27
N ALA A 18 -7.26 -2.77 -7.92
CA ALA A 18 -6.02 -3.16 -8.61
C ALA A 18 -5.35 -4.39 -7.96
N ASP A 19 -5.84 -4.87 -6.82
CA ASP A 19 -5.27 -6.03 -6.13
C ASP A 19 -5.52 -7.32 -6.94
N SER A 20 -6.67 -7.44 -7.60
CA SER A 20 -7.07 -8.65 -8.33
C SER A 20 -6.29 -8.91 -9.62
N SER A 21 -5.65 -7.88 -10.20
CA SER A 21 -4.89 -8.02 -11.45
C SER A 21 -3.44 -8.47 -11.24
N GLN A 22 -2.91 -8.35 -10.03
CA GLN A 22 -1.52 -8.75 -9.72
C GLN A 22 -1.37 -10.23 -9.39
N ASP A 23 -2.45 -10.90 -8.99
CA ASP A 23 -2.45 -12.32 -8.64
C ASP A 23 -2.13 -13.24 -9.83
N LEU A 24 -2.52 -12.86 -11.05
CA LEU A 24 -2.38 -13.70 -12.23
C LEU A 24 -0.96 -13.68 -12.86
N ALA A 25 -0.19 -12.60 -12.65
CA ALA A 25 1.19 -12.51 -13.12
C ALA A 25 2.20 -13.21 -12.19
N ALA A 26 1.72 -13.85 -11.12
CA ALA A 26 2.50 -14.12 -9.92
C ALA A 26 3.38 -15.39 -9.98
N THR A 27 3.42 -16.14 -11.08
CA THR A 27 4.20 -17.39 -11.17
C THR A 27 5.31 -17.37 -12.21
N ALA A 28 5.63 -16.20 -12.78
CA ALA A 28 6.74 -16.09 -13.72
C ALA A 28 8.10 -16.30 -13.01
N PRO A 29 8.96 -17.21 -13.50
CA PRO A 29 10.31 -17.40 -12.94
C PRO A 29 11.16 -16.13 -13.11
N GLY A 30 12.04 -15.88 -12.14
CA GLY A 30 12.94 -14.71 -12.14
C GLY A 30 12.42 -13.47 -11.40
N GLN A 31 11.23 -13.53 -10.80
CA GLN A 31 10.71 -12.44 -9.97
C GLN A 31 10.75 -12.80 -8.47
N LEU A 32 11.22 -11.86 -7.64
CA LEU A 32 11.19 -11.99 -6.18
C LEU A 32 9.76 -11.78 -5.65
N ARG A 33 9.33 -12.68 -4.76
CA ARG A 33 8.00 -12.65 -4.14
C ARG A 33 8.12 -12.80 -2.63
N VAL A 34 7.10 -12.32 -1.91
CA VAL A 34 7.04 -12.38 -0.45
C VAL A 34 5.69 -12.93 -0.01
N ILE A 35 5.70 -13.83 0.96
CA ILE A 35 4.49 -14.33 1.61
C ILE A 35 4.25 -13.45 2.85
N LYS A 36 3.14 -12.73 2.86
CA LYS A 36 2.72 -11.92 4.01
C LYS A 36 2.31 -12.84 5.18
N ARG A 37 2.26 -12.28 6.40
CA ARG A 37 1.84 -13.01 7.62
C ARG A 37 0.43 -13.61 7.53
N ASN A 38 -0.43 -13.03 6.69
CA ASN A 38 -1.78 -13.53 6.43
C ASN A 38 -1.84 -14.63 5.35
N GLY A 39 -0.68 -15.08 4.83
CA GLY A 39 -0.59 -16.13 3.81
C GLY A 39 -0.69 -15.63 2.37
N THR A 40 -1.01 -14.36 2.12
CA THR A 40 -1.09 -13.81 0.75
C THR A 40 0.30 -13.64 0.17
N VAL A 41 0.46 -13.99 -1.11
CA VAL A 41 1.74 -13.85 -1.82
C VAL A 41 1.72 -12.61 -2.70
N VAL A 42 2.70 -11.73 -2.52
CA VAL A 42 2.79 -10.45 -3.25
C VAL A 42 4.17 -10.26 -3.89
N PRO A 43 4.30 -9.34 -4.87
CA PRO A 43 5.61 -8.94 -5.38
C PRO A 43 6.50 -8.35 -4.29
N TYR A 44 7.80 -8.62 -4.37
CA TYR A 44 8.78 -7.95 -3.52
C TYR A 44 8.91 -6.47 -3.88
N THR A 45 9.02 -5.61 -2.86
CA THR A 45 9.33 -4.17 -3.02
C THR A 45 10.31 -3.77 -1.91
N ASP A 46 11.36 -3.07 -2.29
CA ASP A 46 12.42 -2.58 -1.40
C ASP A 46 11.95 -1.43 -0.51
N ASP A 47 11.06 -0.57 -1.00
CA ASP A 47 10.44 0.53 -0.25
C ASP A 47 9.91 0.11 1.13
N LYS A 48 9.20 -1.02 1.19
CA LYS A 48 8.62 -1.54 2.43
C LYS A 48 9.67 -1.93 3.46
N ILE A 49 10.86 -2.37 3.01
CA ILE A 49 11.97 -2.73 3.88
C ILE A 49 12.66 -1.46 4.39
N THR A 50 12.97 -0.52 3.48
CA THR A 50 13.61 0.75 3.82
C THR A 50 12.80 1.52 4.87
N VAL A 51 11.49 1.67 4.68
CA VAL A 51 10.61 2.34 5.65
C VAL A 51 10.64 1.66 7.02
N ALA A 52 10.64 0.32 7.07
CA ALA A 52 10.65 -0.42 8.33
C ALA A 52 11.96 -0.22 9.09
N ILE A 53 13.11 -0.25 8.40
CA ILE A 53 14.42 -0.02 9.01
C ILE A 53 14.55 1.40 9.53
N THR A 54 14.15 2.42 8.74
CA THR A 54 14.18 3.81 9.21
C THR A 54 13.30 4.00 10.44
N LYS A 55 12.09 3.41 10.46
CA LYS A 55 11.21 3.46 11.63
C LYS A 55 11.83 2.80 12.86
N ALA A 56 12.50 1.67 12.69
CA ALA A 56 13.18 0.98 13.78
C ALA A 56 14.33 1.81 14.35
N PHE A 57 15.13 2.45 13.48
CA PHE A 57 16.18 3.36 13.89
C PHE A 57 15.64 4.55 14.69
N LEU A 58 14.63 5.26 14.14
CA LEU A 58 14.03 6.40 14.81
C LEU A 58 13.37 6.05 16.15
N ALA A 59 12.85 4.84 16.30
CA ALA A 59 12.24 4.39 17.55
C ALA A 59 13.26 4.05 18.65
N VAL A 60 14.55 3.91 18.32
CA VAL A 60 15.61 3.53 19.27
C VAL A 60 16.63 4.64 19.49
N GLU A 61 17.09 5.29 18.42
CA GLU A 61 18.19 6.28 18.45
C GLU A 61 17.79 7.65 17.88
N GLY A 62 16.54 7.82 17.43
CA GLY A 62 16.03 9.06 16.85
C GLY A 62 15.74 10.18 17.84
#